data_AF-Q2G402-F1
#
_entry.id   AF-Q2G402-F1
#
_cell.length_a   1.000
_cell.length_b   1.000
_cell.length_c   1.000
_cell.angle_alpha   90.00
_cell.angle_beta   90.00
_cell.angle_gamma   90.00
#
_symmetry.space_group_name_H-M   'P 1'
#
loop_
_entity.id
_entity.type
_entity.pdbx_description
1 polymer ?
#
loop_
_entity_poly.entity_id
_entity_poly.type
_entity_poly.pdbx_seq_one_letter_code
_entity_poly.pdbx_strand_id
1 'polypeptide(L)'
;MKIVVTGGRDFGDFALVTRALSAVHRKHGITALIQGGADGADRLCAEWGWDNGIPVATFNADWKTHGKRAGPLRNQRMIDEGTPDAAIAFPGGRGTADMLGRLQAAGIPTWDLRNHR
;
A
#
# COMPACT_ATOMS: atom_id res chain seq x y z
N MET A 1 7.64 4.07 11.90
CA MET A 1 7.41 4.52 10.52
C MET A 1 6.11 3.94 9.99
N LYS A 2 5.17 4.80 9.54
CA LYS A 2 3.93 4.39 8.87
C LYS A 2 4.20 4.17 7.39
N ILE A 3 3.82 3.01 6.87
CA ILE A 3 4.06 2.65 5.47
C ILE A 3 2.75 2.45 4.74
N VAL A 4 2.56 3.15 3.63
CA VAL A 4 1.54 2.77 2.65
C VAL A 4 2.04 1.59 1.82
N VAL A 5 1.18 0.60 1.60
CA VAL A 5 1.40 -0.47 0.63
C VAL A 5 0.32 -0.41 -0.44
N THR A 6 0.74 -0.56 -1.70
CA THR A 6 -0.16 -0.59 -2.85
C THR A 6 0.34 -1.56 -3.91
N GLY A 7 -0.58 -2.18 -4.66
CA GLY A 7 -0.24 -3.09 -5.75
C GLY A 7 -1.49 -3.59 -6.48
N GLY A 8 -1.29 -4.53 -7.40
CA GLY A 8 -2.37 -5.13 -8.19
C GLY A 8 -3.26 -6.06 -7.37
N ARG A 9 -4.53 -6.20 -7.80
CA ARG A 9 -5.49 -7.13 -7.20
C ARG A 9 -5.14 -8.60 -7.44
N ASP A 10 -4.47 -8.86 -8.56
CA ASP A 10 -4.02 -10.20 -8.95
C ASP A 10 -2.59 -10.49 -8.47
N PHE A 11 -1.97 -9.58 -7.71
CA PHE A 11 -0.62 -9.76 -7.22
C PHE A 11 -0.59 -10.79 -6.09
N GLY A 12 0.17 -11.88 -6.29
CA GLY A 12 0.17 -13.04 -5.39
C GLY A 12 1.51 -13.39 -4.74
N ASP A 13 2.57 -12.61 -4.97
CA ASP A 13 3.90 -12.94 -4.45
C ASP A 13 4.08 -12.50 -2.99
N PHE A 14 3.60 -13.33 -2.06
CA PHE A 14 3.74 -13.08 -0.63
C PHE A 14 5.21 -13.10 -0.16
N ALA A 15 6.08 -13.85 -0.83
CA ALA A 15 7.50 -13.89 -0.48
C ALA A 15 8.17 -12.54 -0.75
N LEU A 16 7.83 -11.89 -1.86
CA LEU A 16 8.29 -10.53 -2.16
C LEU A 16 7.74 -9.51 -1.15
N VAL A 17 6.46 -9.60 -0.77
CA VAL A 17 5.87 -8.73 0.27
C VAL A 17 6.62 -8.87 1.58
N THR A 18 6.82 -10.11 2.02
CA THR A 18 7.51 -10.42 3.26
C THR A 18 8.96 -9.92 3.22
N ARG A 19 9.68 -10.15 2.12
CA ARG A 19 11.06 -9.69 1.96
C ARG A 19 11.15 -8.16 2.05
N ALA A 20 10.27 -7.45 1.33
CA ALA A 20 10.27 -5.99 1.29
C ALA A 20 9.92 -5.38 2.66
N LEU A 21 8.81 -5.81 3.26
CA LEU A 21 8.34 -5.30 4.55
C LEU A 21 9.31 -5.63 5.68
N SER A 22 9.84 -6.86 5.72
CA SER A 22 10.82 -7.26 6.74
C SER A 22 12.12 -6.48 6.62
N ALA A 23 12.58 -6.17 5.39
CA ALA A 23 13.77 -5.35 5.18
C ALA A 23 13.57 -3.91 5.68
N VAL A 24 12.41 -3.31 5.39
CA VAL A 24 12.06 -1.96 5.87
C VAL A 24 11.88 -1.96 7.39
N HIS A 25 11.15 -2.93 7.94
CA HIS A 25 10.92 -3.05 9.38
C HIS A 25 12.22 -3.20 10.17
N ARG A 26 13.13 -4.08 9.71
CA ARG A 26 14.45 -4.26 10.36
C ARG A 26 15.29 -2.99 10.35
N LYS A 27 15.21 -2.17 9.29
CA LYS A 27 16.05 -0.98 9.14
C LYS A 27 15.45 0.27 9.80
N HIS A 28 14.13 0.41 9.77
CA HIS A 28 13.45 1.67 10.10
C HIS A 28 12.38 1.54 11.19
N GLY A 29 11.97 0.33 11.55
CA GLY A 29 10.86 0.09 12.47
C GLY A 29 9.52 0.52 11.87
N ILE A 30 8.80 -0.41 11.24
CA ILE A 30 7.41 -0.16 10.82
C ILE A 30 6.52 -0.15 12.07
N THR A 31 5.75 0.91 12.24
CA THR A 31 4.84 1.10 13.38
C THR A 31 3.36 0.98 12.99
N ALA A 32 3.05 1.14 11.70
CA ALA A 32 1.74 0.86 11.14
C ALA A 32 1.84 0.65 9.62
N LEU A 33 0.92 -0.15 9.08
CA LEU A 33 0.71 -0.34 7.65
C LEU A 33 -0.60 0.33 7.23
N ILE A 34 -0.63 0.87 6.02
CA ILE A 34 -1.80 1.50 5.41
C ILE A 34 -2.03 0.85 4.06
N GLN A 35 -3.22 0.30 3.83
CA GLN A 35 -3.58 -0.35 2.56
C GLN A 35 -5.04 -0.04 2.16
N GLY A 36 -5.40 -0.45 0.95
CA GLY A 36 -6.61 -0.03 0.26
C GLY A 36 -7.81 -0.97 0.23
N GLY A 37 -7.75 -2.06 0.99
CA GLY A 37 -8.81 -3.05 1.20
C GLY A 37 -9.08 -3.94 -0.01
N ALA A 38 -8.19 -3.98 -1.00
CA ALA A 38 -8.35 -4.84 -2.16
C ALA A 38 -7.75 -6.23 -1.95
N ASP A 39 -8.04 -7.15 -2.87
CA ASP A 39 -7.28 -8.40 -2.98
C ASP A 39 -5.83 -8.15 -3.41
N GLY A 40 -5.05 -9.23 -3.47
CA GLY A 40 -3.65 -9.19 -3.90
C GLY A 40 -2.76 -8.46 -2.91
N ALA A 41 -2.02 -7.46 -3.37
CA ALA A 41 -1.01 -6.77 -2.55
C ALA A 41 -1.55 -6.18 -1.24
N ASP A 42 -2.77 -5.63 -1.25
CA ASP A 42 -3.40 -5.02 -0.06
C ASP A 42 -3.72 -6.11 0.99
N ARG A 43 -4.24 -7.26 0.56
CA ARG A 43 -4.50 -8.44 1.42
C ARG A 43 -3.21 -9.01 1.99
N LEU A 44 -2.19 -9.19 1.15
CA LEU A 44 -0.88 -9.73 1.56
C LEU A 44 -0.16 -8.79 2.54
N CYS A 45 -0.33 -7.48 2.38
CA CYS A 45 0.15 -6.48 3.35
C CYS A 45 -0.52 -6.66 4.72
N ALA A 46 -1.85 -6.81 4.73
CA ALA A 46 -2.60 -7.02 5.97
C ALA A 46 -2.17 -8.31 6.69
N GLU A 47 -2.03 -9.40 5.93
CA GLU A 47 -1.55 -10.71 6.42
C GLU A 47 -0.18 -10.58 7.09
N TRP A 48 0.81 -9.98 6.40
CA TRP A 48 2.13 -9.76 6.98
C TRP A 48 2.09 -8.88 8.24
N GLY A 49 1.25 -7.84 8.23
CA GLY A 49 1.07 -6.95 9.37
C GLY A 49 0.56 -7.70 10.60
N TRP A 50 -0.47 -8.52 10.44
CA TRP A 50 -1.02 -9.35 11.53
C TRP A 50 0.00 -10.33 12.08
N ASP A 51 0.72 -11.05 11.21
CA ASP A 51 1.73 -12.03 11.61
C ASP A 51 2.88 -11.42 12.41
N ASN A 52 3.16 -10.12 12.19
CA ASN A 52 4.25 -9.40 12.86
C ASN A 52 3.77 -8.46 13.98
N GLY A 53 2.48 -8.51 14.34
CA GLY A 53 1.90 -7.65 15.38
C GLY A 53 1.91 -6.16 15.04
N ILE A 54 1.94 -5.83 13.74
CA ILE A 54 1.94 -4.45 13.23
C ILE A 54 0.51 -4.01 12.92
N PRO A 55 0.01 -2.90 13.49
CA PRO A 55 -1.31 -2.37 13.19
C PRO A 55 -1.50 -2.09 11.69
N VAL A 56 -2.68 -2.44 11.16
CA VAL A 56 -3.03 -2.25 9.73
C VAL A 56 -4.26 -1.36 9.62
N ALA A 57 -4.11 -0.19 9.00
CA ALA A 57 -5.19 0.71 8.63
C ALA A 57 -5.71 0.38 7.22
N THR A 58 -6.97 -0.06 7.13
CA THR A 58 -7.62 -0.42 5.86
C THR A 58 -8.52 0.72 5.38
N PHE A 59 -8.26 1.23 4.18
CA PHE A 59 -9.06 2.26 3.54
C PHE A 59 -9.89 1.65 2.42
N ASN A 60 -11.14 1.31 2.71
CA ASN A 60 -12.06 0.76 1.70
C ASN A 60 -12.56 1.84 0.74
N ALA A 61 -12.61 1.53 -0.55
CA ALA A 61 -13.15 2.42 -1.56
C ALA A 61 -14.69 2.34 -1.59
N ASP A 62 -15.37 3.50 -1.51
CA ASP A 62 -16.83 3.58 -1.59
C ASP A 62 -17.30 3.58 -3.07
N TRP A 63 -17.32 2.39 -3.66
CA TRP A 63 -17.77 2.17 -5.03
C TRP A 63 -19.25 2.50 -5.23
N LYS A 64 -20.07 2.37 -4.18
CA LYS A 64 -21.52 2.61 -4.25
C LYS A 64 -21.81 4.09 -4.47
N THR A 65 -21.11 4.96 -3.76
CA THR A 65 -21.30 6.42 -3.84
C THR A 65 -20.54 7.05 -4.99
N HIS A 66 -19.29 6.61 -5.25
CA HIS A 66 -18.38 7.33 -6.14
C HIS A 66 -18.06 6.59 -7.45
N GLY A 67 -18.57 5.37 -7.64
CA GLY A 67 -18.32 4.57 -8.84
C GLY A 67 -16.82 4.45 -9.13
N LYS A 68 -16.42 4.69 -10.39
CA LYS A 68 -15.01 4.59 -10.83
C LYS A 68 -14.06 5.54 -10.10
N ARG A 69 -14.56 6.64 -9.51
CA ARG A 69 -13.74 7.60 -8.75
C ARG A 69 -13.43 7.12 -7.33
N ALA A 70 -14.10 6.08 -6.84
CA ALA A 70 -13.92 5.58 -5.48
C ALA A 70 -12.48 5.16 -5.19
N GLY A 71 -11.82 4.48 -6.12
CA GLY A 71 -10.41 4.07 -5.99
C GLY A 71 -9.47 5.27 -5.84
N PRO A 72 -9.43 6.20 -6.81
CA PRO A 72 -8.60 7.41 -6.70
C PRO A 72 -8.89 8.27 -5.46
N LEU A 73 -10.16 8.43 -5.07
CA LEU A 73 -10.52 9.15 -3.84
C LEU A 73 -9.99 8.44 -2.59
N ARG A 74 -10.13 7.11 -2.53
CA ARG A 74 -9.56 6.30 -1.47
C ARG A 74 -8.03 6.41 -1.42
N ASN A 75 -7.36 6.38 -2.57
CA ASN A 75 -5.90 6.53 -2.65
C ASN A 75 -5.45 7.86 -2.02
N GLN A 76 -6.19 8.95 -2.29
CA GLN A 76 -5.92 10.23 -1.67
C GLN A 76 -6.13 10.18 -0.15
N ARG A 77 -7.23 9.58 0.32
CA ARG A 77 -7.51 9.43 1.75
C ARG A 77 -6.42 8.64 2.50
N MET A 78 -5.85 7.61 1.88
CA MET A 78 -4.72 6.89 2.47
C MET A 78 -3.50 7.78 2.74
N ILE A 79 -3.30 8.82 1.94
CA ILE A 79 -2.23 9.80 2.13
C ILE A 79 -2.65 10.82 3.18
N ASP A 80 -3.82 11.46 2.99
CA ASP A 80 -4.27 12.58 3.79
C ASP A 80 -4.58 12.18 5.25
N GLU A 81 -5.32 11.08 5.42
CA GLU A 81 -5.71 10.57 6.75
C GLU A 81 -4.68 9.59 7.31
N GLY A 82 -4.04 8.80 6.45
CA GLY A 82 -3.04 7.81 6.88
C GLY A 82 -1.70 8.44 7.28
N THR A 83 -1.38 9.61 6.74
CA THR A 83 -0.13 10.36 6.97
C THR A 83 1.12 9.48 6.90
N PRO A 84 1.34 8.74 5.79
CA PRO A 84 2.46 7.80 5.70
C PRO A 84 3.80 8.53 5.62
N ASP A 85 4.83 7.93 6.21
CA ASP A 85 6.21 8.40 6.12
C ASP A 85 6.89 7.96 4.82
N ALA A 86 6.49 6.80 4.30
CA ALA A 86 6.99 6.22 3.05
C ALA A 86 5.97 5.23 2.46
N ALA A 87 6.25 4.74 1.25
CA ALA A 87 5.40 3.77 0.57
C ALA A 87 6.20 2.62 -0.07
N ILE A 88 5.55 1.46 -0.23
CA ILE A 88 6.03 0.34 -1.03
C ILE A 88 4.99 0.05 -2.12
N ALA A 89 5.41 0.06 -3.38
CA ALA A 89 4.55 -0.23 -4.52
C ALA A 89 4.95 -1.55 -5.18
N PHE A 90 4.05 -2.53 -5.16
CA PHE A 90 4.18 -3.81 -5.85
C PHE A 90 3.60 -3.75 -7.26
N PRO A 91 3.94 -4.70 -8.15
CA PRO A 91 3.35 -4.81 -9.49
C PRO A 91 1.83 -4.66 -9.48
N GLY A 92 1.31 -3.83 -10.38
CA GLY A 92 -0.11 -3.51 -10.45
C GLY A 92 -0.47 -2.60 -11.62
N GLY A 93 -1.77 -2.43 -11.87
CA GLY A 93 -2.30 -1.69 -13.01
C GLY A 93 -2.56 -0.21 -12.71
N ARG A 94 -3.61 0.33 -13.35
CA ARG A 94 -3.99 1.77 -13.28
C ARG A 94 -4.17 2.30 -11.87
N GLY A 95 -4.72 1.51 -10.95
CA GLY A 95 -4.93 1.93 -9.56
C GLY A 95 -3.61 2.17 -8.82
N THR A 96 -2.62 1.32 -9.05
CA THR A 96 -1.26 1.44 -8.49
C THR A 96 -0.53 2.64 -9.13
N ALA A 97 -0.69 2.84 -10.44
CA ALA A 97 -0.11 4.00 -11.12
C ALA A 97 -0.70 5.35 -10.61
N ASP A 98 -2.01 5.42 -10.36
CA ASP A 98 -2.64 6.59 -9.71
C ASP A 98 -2.05 6.84 -8.32
N MET A 99 -1.91 5.79 -7.49
CA MET A 99 -1.33 5.93 -6.15
C MET A 99 0.10 6.47 -6.19
N LEU A 100 0.94 5.97 -7.09
CA LEU A 100 2.31 6.45 -7.26
C LEU A 100 2.38 7.91 -7.67
N GLY A 101 1.52 8.35 -8.58
CA GLY A 101 1.44 9.76 -8.96
C GLY A 101 1.09 10.66 -7.77
N ARG A 102 0.19 10.22 -6.89
CA ARG A 102 -0.18 10.95 -5.67
C ARG A 102 0.94 10.98 -4.63
N LEU A 103 1.60 9.84 -4.40
CA LEU A 103 2.75 9.74 -3.49
C LEU A 103 3.89 10.66 -3.95
N GLN A 104 4.17 10.68 -5.25
CA GLN A 104 5.16 11.59 -5.84
C GLN A 104 4.76 13.06 -5.65
N ALA A 105 3.51 13.42 -5.95
CA ALA A 105 3.01 14.78 -5.76
C ALA A 105 3.06 15.23 -4.29
N ALA A 106 2.90 14.31 -3.35
CA ALA A 106 2.99 14.55 -1.91
C ALA A 106 4.43 14.50 -1.36
N GLY A 107 5.44 14.21 -2.19
CA GLY A 107 6.84 14.11 -1.77
C GLY A 107 7.13 12.89 -0.88
N ILE A 108 6.29 11.87 -0.90
CA ILE A 108 6.44 10.68 -0.05
C ILE A 108 7.42 9.71 -0.71
N PRO A 109 8.55 9.36 -0.05
CA PRO A 109 9.53 8.43 -0.59
C PRO A 109 8.90 7.06 -0.81
N THR A 110 9.16 6.47 -1.98
CA THR A 110 8.53 5.21 -2.39
C THR A 110 9.57 4.20 -2.87
N TRP A 111 9.51 2.98 -2.32
CA TRP A 111 10.16 1.81 -2.89
C TRP A 111 9.27 1.23 -4.00
N ASP A 112 9.58 1.53 -5.25
CA ASP A 112 8.87 1.01 -6.42
C ASP A 112 9.44 -0.36 -6.84
N LEU A 113 8.70 -1.43 -6.55
CA LEU A 113 9.04 -2.82 -6.85
C LEU A 113 8.26 -3.37 -8.05
N ARG A 114 7.59 -2.53 -8.84
CA ARG A 114 6.75 -2.97 -9.97
C ARG A 114 7.51 -3.72 -11.07
N ASN A 115 8.83 -3.55 -11.15
CA ASN A 115 9.70 -4.18 -12.15
C ASN A 115 10.65 -5.23 -11.57
N HIS A 116 10.41 -5.69 -10.34
CA HIS A 116 11.27 -6.69 -9.73
C HIS A 116 11.09 -8.03 -10.46
N ARG A 117 12.17 -8.51 -11.11
CA ARG A 117 12.27 -9.84 -11.72
C ARG A 117 12.74 -10.87 -10.70
#